data_AF-A0A7Y4TYS1-F1
#
_entry.id   AF-A0A7Y4TYS1-F1
#
_cell.length_a   1.000
_cell.length_b   1.000
_cell.length_c   1.000
_cell.angle_alpha   90.00
_cell.angle_beta   90.00
_cell.angle_gamma   90.00
#
_symmetry.space_group_name_H-M   'P 1'
#
loop_
_entity.id
_entity.type
_entity.pdbx_description
1 polymer ?
#
loop_
_entity_poly.entity_id
_entity_poly.type
_entity_poly.pdbx_seq_one_letter_code
_entity_poly.pdbx_strand_id
1 'polypeptide(L)'
;MPLSLHILTGRKGTGVDFFKDNLALQVSTLHHEVERTLAVFVLGGVLERFPKLTLVSAENDVAWMPYFMWRLDFAHGRLGAISSVKLSLKPSEYIKRQVYASFINEPIFLDGLQRYAANNAMWSSDYPHTAAIWPKSQQFVDETFRDIAERDRRNIVHDTAARVYRISD
;
A
#
# COMPACT_ATOMS: atom_id res chain seq x y z
N MET A 1 -9.96 -3.63 -14.10
CA MET A 1 -8.71 -2.84 -14.16
C MET A 1 -8.57 -2.13 -12.82
N PRO A 2 -7.44 -2.28 -12.12
CA PRO A 2 -7.21 -1.63 -10.83
C PRO A 2 -7.06 -0.10 -11.00
N LEU A 3 -7.40 0.65 -9.94
CA LEU A 3 -7.11 2.08 -9.82
C LEU A 3 -5.84 2.26 -9.00
N SER A 4 -4.77 2.77 -9.62
CA SER A 4 -3.51 3.02 -8.93
C SER A 4 -3.43 4.46 -8.44
N LEU A 5 -3.14 4.61 -7.15
CA LEU A 5 -2.86 5.86 -6.45
C LEU A 5 -1.36 5.94 -6.24
N HIS A 6 -0.70 6.82 -6.98
CA HIS A 6 0.74 7.00 -6.91
C HIS A 6 1.07 8.18 -6.00
N ILE A 7 2.10 8.07 -5.15
CA ILE A 7 2.58 9.21 -4.36
C ILE A 7 3.00 10.37 -5.27
N LEU A 8 3.15 11.57 -4.70
CA LEU A 8 3.70 12.72 -5.42
C LEU A 8 2.83 13.25 -6.59
N THR A 9 1.58 12.80 -6.72
CA THR A 9 0.68 13.18 -7.83
C THR A 9 -0.55 14.01 -7.41
N GLY A 10 -0.53 14.60 -6.22
CA GLY A 10 -1.63 15.46 -5.73
C GLY A 10 -1.99 16.59 -6.70
N ARG A 11 -3.28 16.86 -6.89
CA ARG A 11 -3.82 17.84 -7.88
C ARG A 11 -3.25 19.26 -7.77
N LYS A 12 -2.82 19.68 -6.58
CA LYS A 12 -2.24 21.01 -6.33
C LYS A 12 -0.70 20.98 -6.28
N GLY A 13 -0.09 19.88 -6.69
CA GLY A 13 1.26 19.49 -6.28
C GLY A 13 1.24 18.97 -4.84
N THR A 14 2.24 18.16 -4.49
CA THR A 14 2.38 17.57 -3.15
C THR A 14 3.06 18.49 -2.16
N GLY A 15 3.44 19.70 -2.60
CA GLY A 15 4.29 20.61 -1.82
C GLY A 15 5.70 20.06 -1.58
N VAL A 16 6.02 18.89 -2.13
CA VAL A 16 7.34 18.29 -2.08
C VAL A 16 8.22 19.03 -3.06
N ASP A 17 9.26 19.65 -2.52
CA ASP A 17 10.27 20.37 -3.24
C ASP A 17 11.60 19.70 -2.94
N PHE A 18 12.05 18.89 -3.90
CA PHE A 18 13.31 18.15 -3.84
C PHE A 18 14.55 19.07 -3.78
N PHE A 19 14.37 20.39 -3.92
CA PHE A 19 15.42 21.39 -3.88
C PHE A 19 15.33 22.33 -2.67
N LYS A 20 14.43 22.06 -1.69
CA LYS A 20 14.30 22.83 -0.43
C LYS A 20 14.80 22.06 0.80
N ASP A 21 15.12 22.83 1.85
CA ASP A 21 16.03 22.48 2.96
C ASP A 21 15.65 21.30 3.86
N ASN A 22 14.47 20.68 3.73
CA ASN A 22 14.12 19.53 4.57
C ASN A 22 13.45 18.39 3.78
N LEU A 23 14.19 17.86 2.81
CA LEU A 23 13.79 16.69 2.05
C LEU A 23 13.49 15.47 2.95
N ALA A 24 14.22 15.30 4.06
CA ALA A 24 13.99 14.21 5.01
C ALA A 24 12.57 14.25 5.60
N LEU A 25 12.09 15.42 6.04
CA LEU A 25 10.71 15.59 6.51
C LEU A 25 9.69 15.25 5.43
N GLN A 26 9.93 15.76 4.21
CA GLN A 26 9.00 15.57 3.10
C GLN A 26 8.89 14.09 2.73
N VAL A 27 10.03 13.42 2.50
CA VAL A 27 10.09 11.99 2.15
C VAL A 27 9.49 11.11 3.25
N SER A 28 9.73 11.44 4.52
CA SER A 28 9.21 10.66 5.66
C SER A 28 7.68 10.68 5.79
N THR A 29 6.99 11.57 5.08
CA THR A 29 5.54 11.81 5.23
C THR A 29 4.74 11.62 3.94
N LEU A 30 5.38 11.17 2.85
CA LEU A 30 4.75 11.03 1.53
C LEU A 30 3.51 10.14 1.54
N HIS A 31 3.52 9.11 2.39
CA HIS A 31 2.42 8.15 2.48
C HIS A 31 1.10 8.73 2.98
N HIS A 32 1.14 9.85 3.71
CA HIS A 32 -0.05 10.43 4.30
C HIS A 32 -1.11 10.84 3.27
N GLU A 33 -0.73 11.24 2.05
CA GLU A 33 -1.69 11.64 1.03
C GLU A 33 -2.54 10.46 0.53
N VAL A 34 -1.88 9.36 0.22
CA VAL A 34 -2.56 8.13 -0.21
C VAL A 34 -3.28 7.47 0.96
N GLU A 35 -2.68 7.45 2.16
CA GLU A 35 -3.33 6.98 3.40
C GLU A 35 -4.68 7.70 3.62
N ARG A 36 -4.68 9.04 3.54
CA ARG A 36 -5.91 9.83 3.68
C ARG A 36 -6.93 9.48 2.60
N THR A 37 -6.47 9.28 1.37
CA THR A 37 -7.34 8.89 0.25
C THR A 37 -7.97 7.53 0.49
N LEU A 38 -7.19 6.52 0.90
CA LEU A 38 -7.71 5.20 1.25
C LEU A 38 -8.72 5.26 2.40
N ALA A 39 -8.49 6.11 3.41
CA ALA A 39 -9.45 6.30 4.50
C ALA A 39 -10.81 6.79 3.97
N VAL A 40 -10.81 7.69 2.97
CA VAL A 40 -12.04 8.14 2.28
C VAL A 40 -12.69 6.99 1.52
N PHE A 41 -11.93 6.17 0.79
CA PHE A 41 -12.50 5.01 0.07
C PHE A 41 -13.17 4.00 1.02
N VAL A 42 -12.56 3.76 2.19
CA VAL A 42 -13.08 2.82 3.18
C VAL A 42 -14.23 3.44 3.98
N LEU A 43 -13.96 4.49 4.76
CA LEU A 43 -14.92 5.09 5.68
C LEU A 43 -15.99 5.95 4.98
N GLY A 44 -15.76 6.35 3.73
CA GLY A 44 -16.78 6.94 2.86
C GLY A 44 -17.69 5.89 2.19
N GLY A 45 -17.44 4.60 2.39
CA GLY A 45 -18.31 3.52 1.90
C GLY A 45 -18.17 3.22 0.40
N VAL A 46 -17.08 3.68 -0.24
CA VAL A 46 -16.84 3.40 -1.66
C VAL A 46 -16.52 1.91 -1.85
N LEU A 47 -15.65 1.34 -1.02
CA LEU A 47 -15.30 -0.08 -1.11
C LEU A 47 -16.47 -1.01 -0.74
N GLU A 48 -17.37 -0.54 0.12
CA GLU A 48 -18.65 -1.21 0.40
C GLU A 48 -19.54 -1.25 -0.85
N ARG A 49 -19.74 -0.10 -1.49
CA ARG A 49 -20.61 0.04 -2.68
C ARG A 49 -20.07 -0.70 -3.90
N PHE A 50 -18.75 -0.78 -4.04
CA PHE A 50 -18.07 -1.38 -5.18
C PHE A 50 -17.15 -2.52 -4.73
N PRO A 51 -17.68 -3.70 -4.37
CA PRO A 51 -16.88 -4.80 -3.80
C PRO A 51 -15.84 -5.39 -4.78
N LYS A 52 -15.98 -5.13 -6.08
CA LYS A 52 -15.04 -5.55 -7.13
C LYS A 52 -14.01 -4.48 -7.49
N LEU A 53 -14.07 -3.28 -6.89
CA LEU A 53 -13.08 -2.24 -7.10
C LEU A 53 -11.76 -2.68 -6.49
N THR A 54 -10.66 -2.54 -7.23
CA THR A 54 -9.31 -2.82 -6.76
C THR A 54 -8.53 -1.53 -6.75
N LEU A 55 -7.88 -1.23 -5.61
CA LEU A 55 -6.99 -0.09 -5.44
C LEU A 55 -5.54 -0.57 -5.30
N VAL A 56 -4.61 0.20 -5.86
CA VAL A 56 -3.17 -0.01 -5.66
C VAL A 56 -2.56 1.27 -5.11
N SER A 57 -1.97 1.19 -3.92
CA SER A 57 -1.11 2.23 -3.33
C SER A 57 0.30 2.03 -3.90
N ALA A 58 0.64 2.79 -4.95
CA ALA A 58 1.86 2.61 -5.72
C ALA A 58 3.00 3.51 -5.22
N GLU A 59 4.20 2.94 -5.12
CA GLU A 59 5.43 3.63 -4.68
C GLU A 59 5.27 4.25 -3.28
N ASN A 60 4.48 3.61 -2.41
CA ASN A 60 4.00 4.24 -1.20
C ASN A 60 4.28 3.44 0.07
N ASP A 61 5.21 2.50 -0.01
CA ASP A 61 5.57 1.61 1.08
C ASP A 61 4.38 0.80 1.65
N VAL A 62 4.69 -0.10 2.57
CA VAL A 62 3.75 -1.11 3.09
C VAL A 62 3.74 -1.15 4.62
N ALA A 63 4.82 -0.82 5.34
CA ALA A 63 4.88 -1.04 6.79
C ALA A 63 3.89 -0.19 7.60
N TRP A 64 3.37 0.90 7.03
CA TRP A 64 2.32 1.72 7.66
C TRP A 64 0.92 1.06 7.59
N MET A 65 0.69 0.13 6.66
CA MET A 65 -0.62 -0.49 6.42
C MET A 65 -1.19 -1.24 7.65
N PRO A 66 -0.41 -2.05 8.40
CA PRO A 66 -0.91 -2.69 9.63
C PRO A 66 -1.42 -1.70 10.67
N TYR A 67 -0.70 -0.61 10.91
CA TYR A 67 -1.12 0.43 11.85
C TYR A 67 -2.36 1.15 11.34
N PHE A 68 -2.39 1.51 10.06
CA PHE A 68 -3.53 2.15 9.44
C PHE A 68 -4.80 1.31 9.53
N MET A 69 -4.72 0.00 9.24
CA MET A 69 -5.84 -0.93 9.41
C MET A 69 -6.36 -0.96 10.85
N TRP A 70 -5.45 -1.05 11.83
CA TRP A 70 -5.83 -0.98 13.24
C TRP A 70 -6.50 0.35 13.58
N ARG A 71 -5.97 1.47 13.06
CA ARG A 71 -6.47 2.82 13.31
C ARG A 71 -7.88 3.01 12.75
N LEU A 72 -8.14 2.52 11.54
CA LEU A 72 -9.47 2.55 10.92
C LEU A 72 -10.47 1.72 11.70
N ASP A 73 -10.12 0.49 12.07
CA ASP A 73 -10.98 -0.40 12.87
C ASP A 73 -11.32 0.22 14.22
N PHE A 74 -10.33 0.80 14.90
CA PHE A 74 -10.51 1.49 16.16
C PHE A 74 -11.47 2.69 16.03
N ALA A 75 -11.27 3.54 15.01
CA ALA A 75 -12.12 4.69 14.77
C ALA A 75 -13.56 4.27 14.43
N HIS A 76 -13.73 3.26 13.57
CA HIS A 76 -15.04 2.73 13.20
C HIS A 76 -15.74 2.06 14.40
N GLY A 77 -15.03 1.31 15.23
CA GLY A 77 -15.59 0.72 16.45
C GLY A 77 -16.11 1.76 17.45
N ARG A 78 -15.43 2.91 17.55
CA ARG A 78 -15.83 4.00 18.47
C ARG A 78 -16.92 4.90 17.91
N LEU A 79 -16.88 5.22 16.62
CA LEU A 79 -17.68 6.29 16.01
C LEU A 79 -18.62 5.80 14.91
N GLY A 80 -18.51 4.55 14.46
CA GLY A 80 -19.30 4.00 13.35
C GLY A 80 -20.81 3.94 13.63
N ALA A 81 -21.20 3.75 14.90
CA ALA A 81 -22.61 3.77 15.31
C ALA A 81 -23.28 5.13 15.03
N ILE A 82 -22.55 6.23 15.23
CA ILE A 82 -23.03 7.60 15.01
C ILE A 82 -22.63 8.17 13.64
N SER A 83 -21.80 7.47 12.87
CA SER A 83 -21.41 7.83 11.51
C SER A 83 -22.60 7.77 10.55
N SER A 84 -22.66 8.70 9.59
CA SER A 84 -23.65 8.68 8.50
C SER A 84 -23.41 7.57 7.48
N VAL A 85 -22.16 7.12 7.34
CA VAL A 85 -21.79 5.98 6.49
C VAL A 85 -21.80 4.71 7.34
N LYS A 86 -22.50 3.68 6.86
CA LYS A 86 -22.56 2.35 7.49
C LYS A 86 -21.75 1.35 6.66
N LEU A 87 -20.97 0.53 7.35
CA LEU A 87 -20.14 -0.51 6.76
C LEU A 87 -20.58 -1.87 7.31
N SER A 88 -20.74 -2.86 6.44
CA SER A 88 -21.04 -4.24 6.83
C SER A 88 -19.84 -5.01 7.41
N LEU A 89 -18.64 -4.75 6.89
CA LEU A 89 -17.38 -5.33 7.38
C LEU A 89 -16.58 -4.34 8.24
N LYS A 90 -15.55 -4.85 8.93
CA LYS A 90 -14.53 -3.99 9.52
C LYS A 90 -13.75 -3.27 8.42
N PRO A 91 -13.33 -2.00 8.64
CA PRO A 91 -12.44 -1.28 7.72
C PRO A 91 -11.24 -2.11 7.22
N SER A 92 -10.56 -2.83 8.11
CA SER A 92 -9.42 -3.68 7.78
C SER A 92 -9.77 -4.84 6.83
N GLU A 93 -11.00 -5.34 6.86
CA GLU A 93 -11.46 -6.38 5.93
C GLU A 93 -11.66 -5.84 4.51
N TYR A 94 -12.10 -4.58 4.36
CA TYR A 94 -12.11 -3.93 3.05
C TYR A 94 -10.70 -3.71 2.50
N ILE A 95 -9.76 -3.30 3.35
CA ILE A 95 -8.34 -3.17 2.97
C ILE A 95 -7.81 -4.50 2.43
N LYS A 96 -7.94 -5.59 3.21
CA LYS A 96 -7.49 -6.93 2.78
C LYS A 96 -8.18 -7.41 1.50
N ARG A 97 -9.45 -7.06 1.30
CA ARG A 97 -10.22 -7.49 0.14
C ARG A 97 -9.83 -6.75 -1.15
N GLN A 98 -9.50 -5.46 -1.07
CA GLN A 98 -9.52 -4.57 -2.25
C GLN A 98 -8.29 -3.68 -2.43
N VAL A 99 -7.42 -3.58 -1.43
CA VAL A 99 -6.27 -2.67 -1.46
C VAL A 99 -4.98 -3.48 -1.51
N TYR A 100 -4.15 -3.13 -2.48
CA TYR A 100 -2.81 -3.65 -2.66
C TYR A 100 -1.82 -2.49 -2.53
N ALA A 101 -0.59 -2.75 -2.09
CA ALA A 101 0.42 -1.72 -1.93
C ALA A 101 1.76 -2.18 -2.47
N SER A 102 2.53 -1.25 -3.04
CA SER A 102 3.90 -1.52 -3.48
C SER A 102 4.93 -0.71 -2.71
N PHE A 103 6.11 -1.31 -2.59
CA PHE A 103 7.30 -0.73 -1.97
C PHE A 103 8.50 -0.96 -2.90
N ILE A 104 9.56 -0.18 -2.67
CA ILE A 104 10.83 -0.32 -3.38
C ILE A 104 11.86 -0.98 -2.46
N ASN A 105 12.24 -0.28 -1.39
CA ASN A 105 13.30 -0.65 -0.47
C ASN A 105 12.86 -0.41 0.99
N GLU A 106 12.02 -1.29 1.52
CA GLU A 106 11.38 -1.09 2.84
C GLU A 106 11.37 -2.39 3.68
N PRO A 107 12.50 -3.08 3.91
CA PRO A 107 12.51 -4.43 4.52
C PRO A 107 11.76 -4.53 5.87
N ILE A 108 11.62 -3.43 6.60
CA ILE A 108 10.84 -3.34 7.84
C ILE A 108 9.36 -3.77 7.66
N PHE A 109 8.80 -3.73 6.44
CA PHE A 109 7.43 -4.20 6.20
C PHE A 109 7.24 -5.70 6.54
N LEU A 110 8.32 -6.48 6.50
CA LEU A 110 8.30 -7.91 6.81
C LEU A 110 7.87 -8.20 8.25
N ASP A 111 8.16 -7.31 9.20
CA ASP A 111 7.72 -7.41 10.59
C ASP A 111 6.19 -7.37 10.71
N GLY A 112 5.54 -6.69 9.76
CA GLY A 112 4.09 -6.55 9.67
C GLY A 112 3.41 -7.55 8.74
N LEU A 113 4.15 -8.47 8.12
CA LEU A 113 3.68 -9.29 7.00
C LEU A 113 2.41 -10.08 7.32
N GLN A 114 2.32 -10.66 8.52
CA GLN A 114 1.14 -11.44 8.95
C GLN A 114 -0.11 -10.57 9.16
N ARG A 115 0.04 -9.26 9.37
CA ARG A 115 -1.08 -8.34 9.63
C ARG A 115 -1.70 -7.81 8.34
N TYR A 116 -0.86 -7.36 7.40
CA TYR A 116 -1.32 -6.85 6.09
C TYR A 116 -1.54 -7.97 5.07
N ALA A 117 -0.80 -9.07 5.23
CA ALA A 117 -0.77 -10.27 4.40
C ALA A 117 0.06 -10.15 3.11
N ALA A 118 0.90 -11.16 2.84
CA ALA A 118 1.81 -11.21 1.69
C ALA A 118 1.09 -11.12 0.34
N ASN A 119 -0.19 -11.50 0.29
CA ASN A 119 -1.05 -11.46 -0.89
C ASN A 119 -1.59 -10.05 -1.22
N ASN A 120 -1.28 -9.04 -0.41
CA ASN A 120 -1.65 -7.64 -0.63
C ASN A 120 -0.42 -6.73 -0.87
N ALA A 121 0.80 -7.25 -0.70
CA ALA A 121 2.05 -6.53 -0.97
C ALA A 121 2.62 -6.90 -2.35
N MET A 122 3.24 -5.93 -3.02
CA MET A 122 3.94 -6.12 -4.29
C MET A 122 5.29 -5.42 -4.24
N TRP A 123 6.38 -6.12 -4.54
CA TRP A 123 7.65 -5.46 -4.77
C TRP A 123 7.63 -4.73 -6.13
N SER A 124 8.20 -3.53 -6.19
CA SER A 124 8.35 -2.73 -7.41
C SER A 124 9.81 -2.28 -7.57
N SER A 125 10.33 -2.28 -8.80
CA SER A 125 11.66 -1.77 -9.09
C SER A 125 11.71 -0.23 -9.13
N ASP A 126 10.58 0.40 -9.44
CA ASP A 126 10.45 1.84 -9.67
C ASP A 126 11.47 2.44 -10.67
N TYR A 127 11.87 1.65 -11.65
CA TYR A 127 12.78 2.10 -12.69
C TYR A 127 12.15 3.24 -13.52
N PRO A 128 12.88 4.33 -13.85
CA PRO A 128 14.30 4.58 -13.62
C PRO A 128 14.59 5.58 -12.49
N HIS A 129 13.73 5.70 -11.48
CA HIS A 129 13.87 6.72 -10.44
C HIS A 129 15.16 6.56 -9.62
N THR A 130 15.59 7.64 -8.97
CA THR A 130 16.78 7.63 -8.10
C THR A 130 16.60 6.74 -6.87
N ALA A 131 15.35 6.50 -6.44
CA ALA A 131 15.01 5.56 -5.38
C ALA A 131 15.12 4.09 -5.82
N ALA A 132 15.15 3.82 -7.13
CA ALA A 132 15.21 2.48 -7.68
C ALA A 132 16.47 1.74 -7.26
N ILE A 133 16.35 0.42 -7.10
CA ILE A 133 17.46 -0.48 -6.74
C ILE A 133 18.27 -0.89 -7.98
N TRP A 134 17.81 -0.52 -9.18
CA TRP A 134 18.46 -0.85 -10.45
C TRP A 134 19.96 -0.46 -10.45
N PRO A 135 20.88 -1.32 -10.93
CA PRO A 135 20.68 -2.63 -11.58
C PRO A 135 20.68 -3.84 -10.64
N LYS A 136 20.63 -3.64 -9.32
CA LYS A 136 20.79 -4.70 -8.31
C LYS A 136 19.48 -5.32 -7.82
N SER A 137 18.41 -5.21 -8.60
CA SER A 137 17.06 -5.67 -8.21
C SER A 137 17.02 -7.14 -7.79
N GLN A 138 17.66 -8.04 -8.55
CA GLN A 138 17.70 -9.48 -8.23
C GLN A 138 18.43 -9.74 -6.91
N GLN A 139 19.59 -9.10 -6.72
CA GLN A 139 20.36 -9.20 -5.48
C GLN A 139 19.54 -8.75 -4.26
N PHE A 140 18.84 -7.61 -4.37
CA PHE A 140 17.99 -7.13 -3.27
C PHE A 140 16.86 -8.11 -2.93
N VAL A 141 16.19 -8.66 -3.94
CA VAL A 141 15.13 -9.66 -3.74
C VAL A 141 15.68 -10.90 -3.05
N ASP A 142 16.82 -11.42 -3.50
CA ASP A 142 17.43 -12.62 -2.91
C ASP A 142 17.92 -12.40 -1.47
N GLU A 143 18.43 -11.21 -1.16
CA GLU A 143 18.88 -10.87 0.20
C GLU A 143 17.71 -10.58 1.15
N THR A 144 16.73 -9.79 0.71
CA THR A 144 15.60 -9.34 1.55
C THR A 144 14.65 -10.47 1.90
N PHE A 145 14.40 -11.39 0.95
CA PHE A 145 13.43 -12.47 1.13
C PHE A 145 14.08 -13.84 1.43
N ARG A 146 15.37 -13.87 1.79
CA ARG A 146 16.13 -15.11 2.03
C ARG A 146 15.45 -16.04 3.05
N ASP A 147 14.96 -15.47 4.14
CA ASP A 147 14.37 -16.21 5.27
C ASP A 147 12.83 -16.17 5.24
N ILE A 148 12.23 -15.71 4.14
CA ILE A 148 10.79 -15.66 3.94
C ILE A 148 10.34 -16.94 3.24
N ALA A 149 9.20 -17.49 3.67
CA ALA A 149 8.63 -18.68 3.03
C ALA A 149 8.43 -18.46 1.53
N GLU A 150 8.81 -19.44 0.71
CA GLU A 150 8.80 -19.32 -0.75
C GLU A 150 7.43 -18.89 -1.31
N ARG A 151 6.34 -19.38 -0.70
CA ARG A 151 4.98 -18.95 -1.04
C ARG A 151 4.80 -17.44 -0.87
N ASP A 152 5.27 -16.86 0.24
CA ASP A 152 5.08 -15.43 0.53
C ASP A 152 6.02 -14.59 -0.34
N ARG A 153 7.27 -15.03 -0.52
CA ARG A 153 8.20 -14.44 -1.49
C ARG A 153 7.55 -14.36 -2.87
N ARG A 154 7.05 -15.48 -3.40
CA ARG A 154 6.40 -15.57 -4.71
C ARG A 154 5.16 -14.67 -4.80
N ASN A 155 4.35 -14.58 -3.75
CA ASN A 155 3.23 -13.63 -3.72
C ASN A 155 3.68 -12.18 -3.83
N ILE A 156 4.73 -11.80 -3.11
CA ILE A 156 5.25 -10.42 -3.06
C ILE A 156 5.88 -10.02 -4.39
N VAL A 157 6.69 -10.89 -5.00
CA VAL A 157 7.47 -10.53 -6.21
C VAL A 157 6.78 -10.87 -7.52
N HIS A 158 5.70 -11.67 -7.50
CA HIS A 158 5.09 -12.20 -8.72
C HIS A 158 3.55 -12.32 -8.64
N ASP A 159 3.03 -13.28 -7.86
CA ASP A 159 1.64 -13.76 -8.03
C ASP A 159 0.60 -12.68 -7.72
N THR A 160 0.89 -11.76 -6.80
CA THR A 160 -0.03 -10.66 -6.47
C THR A 160 -0.18 -9.71 -7.66
N ALA A 161 0.91 -9.30 -8.30
CA ALA A 161 0.86 -8.44 -9.48
C ALA A 161 0.16 -9.15 -10.65
N ALA A 162 0.54 -10.40 -10.93
CA ALA A 162 -0.10 -11.21 -11.99
C ALA A 162 -1.62 -11.28 -11.81
N ARG A 163 -2.09 -11.53 -10.57
CA ARG A 163 -3.53 -11.58 -10.23
C ARG A 163 -4.22 -10.22 -10.35
N VAL A 164 -3.62 -9.15 -9.82
CA VAL A 164 -4.22 -7.80 -9.81
C VAL A 164 -4.36 -7.24 -11.23
N TYR A 165 -3.34 -7.46 -12.07
CA TYR A 165 -3.27 -6.92 -13.43
C TYR A 165 -3.75 -7.91 -14.50
N ARG A 166 -4.06 -9.16 -14.13
CA ARG A 166 -4.50 -10.23 -15.04
C ARG A 166 -3.48 -10.51 -16.15
N ILE A 167 -2.22 -10.55 -15.77
CA ILE A 167 -1.12 -10.94 -16.64
C ILE A 167 -1.04 -12.47 -16.59
N SER A 168 -1.14 -13.13 -17.73
CA SER A 168 -0.96 -14.57 -17.84
C SER A 168 0.53 -14.92 -17.76
N ASP A 169 0.81 -16.12 -17.25
CA ASP A 169 2.13 -16.76 -17.37
C ASP A 169 2.52 -16.96 -18.84
#